data_AF-A0A2H0RRJ2-F1
#
_entry.id   AF-A0A2H0RRJ2-F1
#
_cell.length_a   1.000
_cell.length_b   1.000
_cell.length_c   1.000
_cell.angle_alpha   90.00
_cell.angle_beta   90.00
_cell.angle_gamma   90.00
#
_symmetry.space_group_name_H-M   'P 1'
#
loop_
_entity.id
_entity.type
_entity.pdbx_description
1 polymer ?
#
loop_
_entity_poly.entity_id
_entity_poly.type
_entity_poly.pdbx_seq_one_letter_code
_entity_poly.pdbx_strand_id
1 'polypeptide(L)'
;MIPLTPREHRAHYDEQGNIIIPAREGEPKGSQVLWHIEEEETAEQARGVEAQSLTQLPPQEYVPEKLSALRKETWNALHDWMRTSAVGLLREGGTQYRVSVRSLALSLGEAARDFKGSARKLSTFLAQPVWVPRRRKEPKQMSRLTLFLVDTVRFGGTFATIFAALFISLNYQSFWSIVSNNLSPIERVRSAQELTATVDSALRDTLLKSPSLAVAGSNDGNLLSYLPSVGPPENRLIVPKLGLNVPLITPSYQALLEEDWAQVESDIQEALQYGAVHYPGTAKPGQAGNFFVTGHSSYYPWTTGKYKTVFARLSELEVGDEYWVYYGGDKHRFVVRGKREVRPSDVSVLDQPVNERMGTLMTCTPIGTTLRRLVLTAQEVDPQTGIALAVGEKASRPTKSVRPQALPI
;
A
#
# COMPACT_ATOMS: atom_id res chain seq x y z
N MET A 1 -35.98 23.67 35.92
CA MET A 1 -35.49 24.75 35.04
C MET A 1 -34.39 25.48 35.79
N ILE A 2 -33.14 25.29 35.38
CA ILE A 2 -31.98 26.03 35.89
C ILE A 2 -31.70 27.13 34.85
N PRO A 3 -31.52 28.40 35.23
CA PRO A 3 -31.25 29.44 34.26
C PRO A 3 -29.81 29.30 33.76
N LEU A 4 -29.63 29.06 32.46
CA LEU A 4 -28.32 29.18 31.80
C LEU A 4 -28.06 30.67 31.52
N THR A 5 -27.10 31.26 32.25
CA THR A 5 -26.57 32.60 31.93
C THR A 5 -25.66 32.52 30.70
N PRO A 6 -25.81 33.36 29.66
CA PRO A 6 -25.19 33.09 28.35
C PRO A 6 -23.71 33.52 28.18
N ARG A 7 -22.90 33.71 29.23
CA ARG A 7 -21.63 34.46 29.08
C ARG A 7 -20.34 33.96 29.72
N GLU A 8 -20.25 32.78 30.34
CA GLU A 8 -19.04 32.42 31.12
C GLU A 8 -18.13 31.31 30.55
N HIS A 9 -18.12 31.09 29.23
CA HIS A 9 -17.25 30.05 28.62
C HIS A 9 -16.40 30.52 27.44
N ARG A 10 -15.94 31.78 27.42
CA ARG A 10 -14.99 32.24 26.41
C ARG A 10 -13.68 32.68 27.05
N ALA A 11 -12.58 32.13 26.56
CA ALA A 11 -11.24 32.65 26.83
C ALA A 11 -11.14 34.09 26.31
N HIS A 12 -10.46 34.96 27.04
CA HIS A 12 -10.23 36.35 26.66
C HIS A 12 -8.73 36.68 26.73
N TYR A 13 -8.33 37.75 26.04
CA TYR A 13 -6.96 38.24 26.05
C TYR A 13 -6.82 39.37 27.07
N ASP A 14 -5.71 39.42 27.80
CA ASP A 14 -5.34 40.61 28.57
C ASP A 14 -4.69 41.69 27.68
N GLU A 15 -4.42 42.86 28.26
CA GLU A 15 -3.81 43.98 27.55
C GLU A 15 -2.36 43.71 27.10
N GLN A 16 -1.72 42.66 27.60
CA GLN A 16 -0.42 42.17 27.15
C GLN A 16 -0.50 41.04 26.10
N GLY A 17 -1.73 40.64 25.71
CA GLY A 17 -1.96 39.62 24.68
C GLY A 17 -1.92 38.17 25.18
N ASN A 18 -1.93 37.94 26.50
CA ASN A 18 -1.98 36.58 27.06
C ASN A 18 -3.40 36.04 27.07
N ILE A 19 -3.57 34.75 26.75
CA ILE A 19 -4.88 34.07 26.78
C ILE A 19 -5.20 33.63 28.20
N ILE A 20 -6.26 34.20 28.77
CA ILE A 20 -6.79 33.82 30.08
C ILE A 20 -8.00 32.90 29.88
N ILE A 21 -7.88 31.67 30.38
CA ILE A 21 -8.95 30.66 30.38
C ILE A 21 -9.59 30.63 31.78
N PRO A 22 -10.92 30.75 31.91
CA PRO A 22 -11.55 30.64 33.22
C PRO A 22 -11.40 29.21 33.76
N ALA A 23 -11.00 29.10 35.03
CA ALA A 23 -10.87 27.81 35.71
C ALA A 23 -12.23 27.12 35.82
N ARG A 24 -12.24 25.79 35.66
CA ARG A 24 -13.46 24.96 35.75
C ARG A 24 -13.92 24.92 37.20
N GLU A 25 -15.22 25.07 37.46
CA GLU A 25 -15.78 24.94 38.82
C GLU A 25 -15.38 23.58 39.43
N GLY A 26 -14.59 23.62 40.50
CA GLY A 26 -14.13 22.45 41.25
C GLY A 26 -12.62 22.36 41.51
N GLU A 27 -11.78 23.22 40.92
CA GLU A 27 -10.34 23.21 41.21
C GLU A 27 -9.96 24.06 42.46
N PRO A 28 -9.03 23.58 43.31
CA PRO A 28 -8.61 24.30 44.50
C PRO A 28 -7.85 25.59 44.13
N LYS A 29 -8.25 26.72 44.74
CA LYS A 29 -7.55 28.02 44.62
C LYS A 29 -6.13 27.90 45.20
N GLY A 30 -5.11 27.83 44.34
CA GLY A 30 -3.73 27.85 44.83
C GLY A 30 -2.57 27.51 43.87
N SER A 31 -2.76 27.34 42.56
CA SER A 31 -1.63 27.11 41.65
C SER A 31 -1.62 28.12 40.50
N GLN A 32 -1.15 29.32 40.78
CA GLN A 32 -0.64 30.21 39.73
C GLN A 32 0.77 29.75 39.39
N VAL A 33 0.94 29.07 38.25
CA VAL A 33 2.28 28.85 37.69
C VAL A 33 2.66 30.14 36.95
N LEU A 34 3.34 31.04 37.67
CA LEU A 34 3.98 32.21 37.09
C LEU A 34 5.28 31.76 36.42
N TRP A 35 5.35 31.84 35.09
CA TRP A 35 6.62 31.78 34.37
C TRP A 35 7.19 33.20 34.30
N HIS A 36 8.28 33.45 35.02
CA HIS A 36 9.10 34.66 34.82
C HIS A 36 10.07 34.42 33.65
N ILE A 37 10.02 35.30 32.67
CA ILE A 37 11.05 35.44 31.64
C ILE A 37 11.86 36.66 32.06
N GLU A 38 13.11 36.45 32.51
CA GLU A 38 14.06 37.54 32.72
C GLU A 38 14.59 38.01 31.35
N GLU A 39 14.39 39.30 31.06
CA GLU A 39 15.05 40.03 29.98
C GLU A 39 16.50 40.30 30.37
N GLU A 40 17.46 39.83 29.56
CA GLU A 40 18.88 40.15 29.70
C GLU A 40 19.14 41.56 29.14
N GLU A 41 19.43 42.51 30.03
CA GLU A 41 19.96 43.83 29.72
C GLU A 41 21.50 43.80 29.55
N THR A 42 21.92 44.28 28.38
CA THR A 42 23.12 45.09 28.04
C THR A 42 24.52 44.73 28.57
N ALA A 43 25.40 44.58 27.57
CA ALA A 43 26.84 44.78 27.67
C ALA A 43 27.20 46.22 28.06
N GLU A 44 27.97 46.38 29.15
CA GLU A 44 29.05 47.37 29.34
C GLU A 44 29.38 47.51 30.84
N GLN A 45 30.09 46.55 31.45
CA GLN A 45 30.82 46.79 32.71
C GLN A 45 31.70 45.59 33.07
N ALA A 46 32.95 45.60 32.60
CA ALA A 46 34.12 45.05 33.30
C ALA A 46 35.35 45.10 32.38
N ARG A 47 35.68 46.30 31.87
CA ARG A 47 37.08 46.60 31.53
C ARG A 47 37.73 47.17 32.79
N GLY A 48 38.69 46.42 33.31
CA GLY A 48 39.73 46.93 34.19
C GLY A 48 39.52 46.65 35.68
N VAL A 49 40.04 45.52 36.16
CA VAL A 49 41.05 45.51 37.23
C VAL A 49 42.03 44.36 36.97
N GLU A 50 43.31 44.70 36.97
CA GLU A 50 44.47 43.86 36.73
C GLU A 50 44.69 42.72 37.73
N ALA A 51 45.23 41.63 37.17
CA ALA A 51 46.34 40.82 37.66
C ALA A 51 46.56 40.67 39.19
N GLN A 52 46.44 39.42 39.66
CA GLN A 52 47.57 38.64 40.20
C GLN A 52 47.07 37.32 40.79
N SER A 53 47.33 36.21 40.12
CA SER A 53 48.04 35.03 40.67
C SER A 53 47.93 33.83 39.73
N LEU A 54 49.11 33.45 39.25
CA LEU A 54 49.38 32.30 38.40
C LEU A 54 49.30 31.02 39.22
N THR A 55 48.60 29.99 38.73
CA THR A 55 49.12 28.62 38.82
C THR A 55 48.60 27.78 37.65
N GLN A 56 49.55 27.09 37.01
CA GLN A 56 49.49 26.47 35.70
C GLN A 56 48.64 25.19 35.67
N LEU A 57 47.88 24.98 34.59
CA LEU A 57 47.41 23.66 34.14
C LEU A 57 48.13 23.31 32.82
N PRO A 58 48.53 22.04 32.59
CA PRO A 58 49.37 21.67 31.44
C PRO A 58 48.58 21.68 30.12
N PRO A 59 49.26 21.83 28.97
CA PRO A 59 48.61 22.05 27.69
C PRO A 59 48.04 20.76 27.11
N GLN A 60 46.84 20.83 26.54
CA GLN A 60 46.30 19.75 25.71
C GLN A 60 47.09 19.62 24.42
N GLU A 61 47.62 18.42 24.21
CA GLU A 61 48.40 18.04 23.04
C GLU A 61 47.45 17.68 21.87
N TYR A 62 47.64 18.40 20.76
CA TYR A 62 46.92 18.24 19.51
C TYR A 62 47.55 17.10 18.68
N VAL A 63 46.74 16.10 18.28
CA VAL A 63 47.20 14.98 17.44
C VAL A 63 46.34 14.86 16.16
N PRO A 64 46.81 15.31 14.98
CA PRO A 64 46.14 15.01 13.72
C PRO A 64 47.05 14.20 12.77
N GLU A 65 47.00 12.86 12.79
CA GLU A 65 47.52 12.13 11.61
C GLU A 65 47.01 10.69 11.48
N LYS A 66 46.72 9.99 12.58
CA LYS A 66 46.30 8.58 12.50
C LYS A 66 44.84 8.33 12.10
N LEU A 67 43.93 9.26 12.40
CA LEU A 67 42.48 9.06 12.15
C LEU A 67 42.07 9.25 10.67
N SER A 68 42.79 10.07 9.91
CA SER A 68 42.50 10.30 8.48
C SER A 68 42.98 9.16 7.59
N ALA A 69 44.08 8.49 7.96
CA ALA A 69 44.61 7.31 7.28
C ALA A 69 43.67 6.10 7.45
N LEU A 70 43.24 5.80 8.68
CA LEU A 70 42.26 4.75 8.99
C LEU A 70 40.92 4.94 8.26
N ARG A 71 40.48 6.20 8.13
CA ARG A 71 39.26 6.54 7.38
C ARG A 71 39.42 6.38 5.87
N LYS A 72 40.59 6.67 5.29
CA LYS A 72 40.81 6.48 3.85
C LYS A 72 40.94 5.00 3.46
N GLU A 73 41.62 4.22 4.28
CA GLU A 73 41.86 2.79 3.99
C GLU A 73 40.57 1.97 4.09
N THR A 74 39.75 2.24 5.11
CA THR A 74 38.41 1.63 5.26
C THR A 74 37.44 2.06 4.15
N TRP A 75 37.56 3.29 3.66
CA TRP A 75 36.69 3.80 2.58
C TRP A 75 37.04 3.23 1.21
N ASN A 76 38.33 3.06 0.93
CA ASN A 76 38.78 2.41 -0.30
C ASN A 76 38.42 0.91 -0.29
N ALA A 77 38.57 0.22 0.84
CA ALA A 77 38.18 -1.18 0.98
C ALA A 77 36.66 -1.38 0.79
N LEU A 78 35.83 -0.48 1.34
CA LEU A 78 34.39 -0.52 1.15
C LEU A 78 33.99 -0.24 -0.29
N HIS A 79 34.63 0.74 -0.93
CA HIS A 79 34.36 1.10 -2.31
C HIS A 79 34.77 -0.02 -3.28
N ASP A 80 35.90 -0.69 -3.04
CA ASP A 80 36.32 -1.85 -3.83
C ASP A 80 35.42 -3.05 -3.60
N TRP A 81 35.02 -3.35 -2.35
CA TRP A 81 34.05 -4.39 -2.05
C TRP A 81 32.69 -4.13 -2.73
N MET A 82 32.21 -2.88 -2.73
CA MET A 82 30.99 -2.49 -3.44
C MET A 82 31.12 -2.67 -4.95
N ARG A 83 32.26 -2.26 -5.54
CA ARG A 83 32.53 -2.45 -6.97
C ARG A 83 32.60 -3.93 -7.36
N THR A 84 33.34 -4.75 -6.61
CA THR A 84 33.49 -6.17 -6.91
C THR A 84 32.18 -6.92 -6.71
N SER A 85 31.39 -6.55 -5.70
CA SER A 85 30.07 -7.13 -5.46
C SER A 85 29.06 -6.72 -6.53
N ALA A 86 29.07 -5.46 -6.98
CA ALA A 86 28.22 -4.98 -8.07
C ALA A 86 28.57 -5.65 -9.41
N VAL A 87 29.86 -5.76 -9.74
CA VAL A 87 30.32 -6.46 -10.96
C VAL A 87 30.03 -7.96 -10.88
N GLY A 88 30.19 -8.57 -9.69
CA GLY A 88 29.83 -9.95 -9.42
C GLY A 88 28.34 -10.21 -9.65
N LEU A 89 27.47 -9.40 -9.07
CA LEU A 89 26.01 -9.50 -9.23
C LEU A 89 25.55 -9.26 -10.67
N LEU A 90 26.16 -8.31 -11.39
CA LEU A 90 25.83 -8.08 -12.80
C LEU A 90 26.28 -9.25 -13.69
N ARG A 91 27.44 -9.86 -13.38
CA ARG A 91 27.94 -11.04 -14.11
C ARG A 91 27.11 -12.28 -13.81
N GLU A 92 26.81 -12.52 -12.53
CA GLU A 92 25.95 -13.60 -12.04
C GLU A 92 24.55 -13.48 -12.66
N GLY A 93 23.94 -12.29 -12.60
CA GLY A 93 22.64 -11.98 -13.20
C GLY A 93 22.64 -12.14 -14.72
N GLY A 94 23.71 -11.73 -15.41
CA GLY A 94 23.87 -11.95 -16.84
C GLY A 94 23.99 -13.44 -17.22
N THR A 95 24.70 -14.23 -16.41
CA THR A 95 24.81 -15.68 -16.62
C THR A 95 23.51 -16.42 -16.32
N GLN A 96 22.81 -16.05 -15.24
CA GLN A 96 21.50 -16.59 -14.89
C GLN A 96 20.45 -16.23 -15.95
N TYR A 97 20.45 -15.00 -16.48
CA TYR A 97 19.56 -14.60 -17.57
C TYR A 97 19.80 -15.43 -18.84
N ARG A 98 21.06 -15.61 -19.25
CA ARG A 98 21.39 -16.45 -20.42
C ARG A 98 20.99 -17.91 -20.24
N VAL A 99 21.19 -18.47 -19.04
CA VAL A 99 20.78 -19.85 -18.72
C VAL A 99 19.26 -19.98 -18.72
N SER A 100 18.53 -19.04 -18.10
CA SER A 100 17.07 -19.02 -18.06
C SER A 100 16.45 -18.86 -19.44
N VAL A 101 16.98 -17.98 -20.29
CA VAL A 101 16.49 -17.81 -21.67
C VAL A 101 16.78 -19.07 -22.50
N ARG A 102 17.93 -19.70 -22.31
CA ARG A 102 18.27 -20.94 -23.03
C ARG A 102 17.45 -22.13 -22.54
N SER A 103 17.21 -22.27 -21.24
CA SER A 103 16.34 -23.32 -20.70
C SER A 103 14.89 -23.12 -21.13
N LEU A 104 14.43 -21.87 -21.20
CA LEU A 104 13.10 -21.53 -21.71
C LEU A 104 12.97 -21.82 -23.21
N ALA A 105 13.99 -21.51 -24.01
CA ALA A 105 13.99 -21.84 -25.44
C ALA A 105 14.00 -23.36 -25.68
N LEU A 106 14.74 -24.12 -24.86
CA LEU A 106 14.76 -25.58 -24.93
C LEU A 106 13.42 -26.19 -24.51
N SER A 107 12.83 -25.72 -23.40
CA SER A 107 11.53 -26.20 -22.92
C SER A 107 10.38 -25.82 -23.86
N LEU A 108 10.42 -24.63 -24.48
CA LEU A 108 9.48 -24.24 -25.54
C LEU A 108 9.65 -25.12 -26.79
N GLY A 109 10.90 -25.48 -27.15
CA GLY A 109 11.18 -26.37 -28.27
C GLY A 109 10.76 -27.82 -28.05
N GLU A 110 10.78 -28.30 -26.80
CA GLU A 110 10.24 -29.60 -26.39
C GLU A 110 8.71 -29.58 -26.37
N ALA A 111 8.11 -28.56 -25.74
CA ALA A 111 6.66 -28.37 -25.71
C ALA A 111 6.07 -28.25 -27.13
N ALA A 112 6.73 -27.53 -28.04
CA ALA A 112 6.29 -27.41 -29.43
C ALA A 112 6.35 -28.75 -30.19
N ARG A 113 7.36 -29.59 -29.92
CA ARG A 113 7.47 -30.95 -30.49
C ARG A 113 6.38 -31.87 -29.95
N ASP A 114 6.12 -31.84 -28.65
CA ASP A 114 5.09 -32.64 -28.00
C ASP A 114 3.68 -32.22 -28.44
N PHE A 115 3.46 -30.91 -28.60
CA PHE A 115 2.24 -30.36 -29.14
C PHE A 115 2.04 -30.79 -30.60
N LYS A 116 3.09 -30.71 -31.44
CA LYS A 116 3.02 -31.16 -32.84
C LYS A 116 2.76 -32.67 -32.94
N GLY A 117 3.37 -33.47 -32.07
CA GLY A 117 3.12 -34.92 -31.99
C GLY A 117 1.69 -35.25 -31.56
N SER A 118 1.18 -34.53 -30.55
CA SER A 118 -0.19 -34.67 -30.06
C SER A 118 -1.23 -34.22 -31.09
N ALA A 119 -0.99 -33.08 -31.75
CA ALA A 119 -1.83 -32.57 -32.83
C ALA A 119 -1.85 -33.52 -34.04
N ARG A 120 -0.73 -34.18 -34.37
CA ARG A 120 -0.70 -35.20 -35.42
C ARG A 120 -1.52 -36.43 -35.05
N LYS A 121 -1.40 -36.92 -33.81
CA LYS A 121 -2.22 -38.04 -33.31
C LYS A 121 -3.71 -37.70 -33.32
N LEU A 122 -4.06 -36.49 -32.88
CA LEU A 122 -5.43 -35.97 -32.90
C LEU A 122 -5.96 -35.83 -34.34
N SER A 123 -5.15 -35.27 -35.23
CA SER A 123 -5.48 -35.14 -36.65
C SER A 123 -5.68 -36.51 -37.31
N THR A 124 -4.82 -37.48 -37.04
CA THR A 124 -5.01 -38.85 -37.54
C THR A 124 -6.21 -39.56 -36.95
N PHE A 125 -6.62 -39.20 -35.72
CA PHE A 125 -7.81 -39.72 -35.07
C PHE A 125 -9.09 -39.09 -35.64
N LEU A 126 -9.08 -37.78 -35.85
CA LEU A 126 -10.20 -37.01 -36.42
C LEU A 126 -10.37 -37.25 -37.92
N ALA A 127 -9.29 -37.50 -38.64
CA ALA A 127 -9.31 -37.85 -40.06
C ALA A 127 -9.54 -39.34 -40.31
N GLN A 128 -9.80 -40.17 -39.28
CA GLN A 128 -10.20 -41.55 -39.52
C GLN A 128 -11.57 -41.54 -40.22
N PRO A 129 -11.66 -42.03 -41.46
CA PRO A 129 -12.94 -42.09 -42.14
C PRO A 129 -13.87 -43.02 -41.35
N VAL A 130 -15.08 -42.53 -41.06
CA VAL A 130 -16.15 -43.33 -40.46
C VAL A 130 -16.36 -44.55 -41.36
N TRP A 131 -16.06 -45.73 -40.80
CA TRP A 131 -16.04 -46.97 -41.55
C TRP A 131 -17.46 -47.32 -42.01
N VAL A 132 -17.78 -47.04 -43.28
CA VAL A 132 -18.91 -47.68 -43.96
C VAL A 132 -18.56 -49.18 -44.05
N PRO A 133 -19.41 -50.09 -43.55
CA PRO A 133 -19.02 -51.48 -43.39
C PRO A 133 -18.67 -52.09 -44.75
N ARG A 134 -17.39 -52.49 -44.91
CA ARG A 134 -17.06 -53.45 -45.97
C ARG A 134 -17.72 -54.77 -45.60
N ARG A 135 -18.63 -55.23 -46.46
CA ARG A 135 -19.18 -56.59 -46.42
C ARG A 135 -18.01 -57.59 -46.28
N ARG A 136 -18.13 -58.50 -45.30
CA ARG A 136 -17.29 -59.69 -45.01
C ARG A 136 -16.25 -59.60 -43.87
N LYS A 137 -16.62 -59.06 -42.70
CA LYS A 137 -16.12 -59.62 -41.42
C LYS A 137 -17.27 -59.68 -40.43
N GLU A 138 -17.42 -60.81 -39.76
CA GLU A 138 -18.45 -60.97 -38.72
C GLU A 138 -18.23 -59.94 -37.61
N PRO A 139 -19.26 -59.18 -37.22
CA PRO A 139 -19.14 -58.17 -36.18
C PRO A 139 -18.73 -58.86 -34.88
N LYS A 140 -17.61 -58.43 -34.29
CA LYS A 140 -17.27 -58.83 -32.92
C LYS A 140 -18.46 -58.47 -32.03
N GLN A 141 -19.11 -59.48 -31.45
CA GLN A 141 -20.21 -59.26 -30.52
C GLN A 141 -19.65 -58.59 -29.26
N MET A 142 -19.72 -57.26 -29.21
CA MET A 142 -19.45 -56.50 -28.01
C MET A 142 -20.75 -56.42 -27.19
N SER A 143 -20.64 -56.53 -25.87
CA SER A 143 -21.80 -56.35 -25.01
C SER A 143 -22.32 -54.91 -25.14
N ARG A 144 -23.64 -54.73 -24.96
CA ARG A 144 -24.28 -53.40 -25.02
C ARG A 144 -23.63 -52.41 -24.04
N LEU A 145 -23.12 -52.91 -22.91
CA LEU A 145 -22.41 -52.12 -21.91
C LEU A 145 -21.05 -51.64 -22.41
N THR A 146 -20.29 -52.50 -23.10
CA THR A 146 -18.97 -52.14 -23.64
C THR A 146 -19.10 -51.09 -24.74
N LEU A 147 -20.14 -51.21 -25.57
CA LEU A 147 -20.42 -50.25 -26.63
C LEU A 147 -20.82 -48.88 -26.04
N PHE A 148 -21.67 -48.88 -25.02
CA PHE A 148 -22.04 -47.67 -24.26
C PHE A 148 -20.82 -46.98 -23.61
N LEU A 149 -19.90 -47.74 -23.00
CA LEU A 149 -18.68 -47.20 -22.40
C LEU A 149 -17.76 -46.56 -23.44
N VAL A 150 -17.58 -47.20 -24.59
CA VAL A 150 -16.75 -46.66 -25.68
C VAL A 150 -17.34 -45.35 -26.21
N ASP A 151 -18.66 -45.30 -26.40
CA ASP A 151 -19.34 -44.08 -26.86
C ASP A 151 -19.31 -42.96 -25.81
N THR A 152 -19.43 -43.32 -24.51
CA THR A 152 -19.32 -42.35 -23.40
C THR A 152 -17.92 -41.72 -23.34
N VAL A 153 -16.87 -42.53 -23.47
CA VAL A 153 -15.49 -42.03 -23.47
C VAL A 153 -15.23 -41.17 -24.71
N ARG A 154 -15.73 -41.56 -25.89
CA ARG A 154 -15.63 -40.77 -27.11
C ARG A 154 -16.32 -39.42 -26.97
N PHE A 155 -17.57 -39.41 -26.51
CA PHE A 155 -18.36 -38.19 -26.33
C PHE A 155 -17.75 -37.26 -25.26
N GLY A 156 -17.33 -37.83 -24.13
CA GLY A 156 -16.67 -37.08 -23.07
C GLY A 156 -15.34 -36.46 -23.54
N GLY A 157 -14.56 -37.19 -24.33
CA GLY A 157 -13.32 -36.69 -24.92
C GLY A 157 -13.52 -35.54 -25.89
N THR A 158 -14.49 -35.64 -26.82
CA THR A 158 -14.81 -34.54 -27.74
C THR A 158 -15.35 -33.31 -27.01
N PHE A 159 -16.23 -33.51 -26.02
CA PHE A 159 -16.74 -32.43 -25.18
C PHE A 159 -15.62 -31.71 -24.42
N ALA A 160 -14.73 -32.45 -23.75
CA ALA A 160 -13.62 -31.87 -23.00
C ALA A 160 -12.64 -31.09 -23.91
N THR A 161 -12.41 -31.59 -25.13
CA THR A 161 -11.53 -30.92 -26.09
C THR A 161 -12.12 -29.60 -26.58
N ILE A 162 -13.40 -29.59 -26.96
CA ILE A 162 -14.12 -28.38 -27.36
C ILE A 162 -14.17 -27.39 -26.21
N PHE A 163 -14.50 -27.86 -25.00
CA PHE A 163 -14.54 -27.03 -23.80
C PHE A 163 -13.18 -26.40 -23.49
N ALA A 164 -12.09 -27.16 -23.54
CA ALA A 164 -10.74 -26.63 -23.31
C ALA A 164 -10.35 -25.58 -24.35
N ALA A 165 -10.63 -25.84 -25.64
CA ALA A 165 -10.37 -24.88 -26.72
C ALA A 165 -11.18 -23.59 -26.54
N LEU A 166 -12.47 -23.71 -26.21
CA LEU A 166 -13.35 -22.58 -25.97
C LEU A 166 -12.92 -21.80 -24.71
N PHE A 167 -12.55 -22.50 -23.64
CA PHE A 167 -12.09 -21.91 -22.39
C PHE A 167 -10.80 -21.12 -22.59
N ILE A 168 -9.81 -21.68 -23.31
CA ILE A 168 -8.56 -20.98 -23.61
C ILE A 168 -8.83 -19.77 -24.50
N SER A 169 -9.69 -19.90 -25.51
CA SER A 169 -10.06 -18.82 -26.43
C SER A 169 -10.75 -17.66 -25.69
N LEU A 170 -11.77 -17.96 -24.87
CA LEU A 170 -12.52 -16.96 -24.10
C LEU A 170 -11.69 -16.30 -23.01
N ASN A 171 -10.67 -17.00 -22.49
CA ASN A 171 -9.78 -16.48 -21.43
C ASN A 171 -8.39 -16.10 -21.96
N TYR A 172 -8.22 -15.92 -23.28
CA TYR A 172 -6.91 -15.68 -23.91
C TYR A 172 -6.16 -14.48 -23.31
N GLN A 173 -6.88 -13.40 -22.98
CA GLN A 173 -6.29 -12.22 -22.35
C GLN A 173 -5.66 -12.53 -20.97
N SER A 174 -6.33 -13.35 -20.15
CA SER A 174 -5.82 -13.75 -18.83
C SER A 174 -4.55 -14.59 -18.98
N PHE A 175 -4.55 -15.56 -19.90
CA PHE A 175 -3.36 -16.35 -20.19
C PHE A 175 -2.20 -15.50 -20.73
N TRP A 176 -2.49 -14.57 -21.64
CA TRP A 176 -1.46 -13.67 -22.20
C TRP A 176 -0.91 -12.71 -21.15
N SER A 177 -1.71 -12.26 -20.18
CA SER A 177 -1.23 -11.42 -19.08
C SER A 177 -0.32 -12.17 -18.11
N ILE A 178 -0.61 -13.44 -17.80
CA ILE A 178 0.26 -14.28 -16.96
C ILE A 178 1.60 -14.55 -17.68
N VAL A 179 1.55 -14.82 -18.98
CA VAL A 179 2.74 -15.07 -19.80
C VAL A 179 3.57 -13.80 -19.97
N SER A 180 2.96 -12.68 -20.34
CA SER A 180 3.67 -11.41 -20.52
C SER A 180 4.22 -10.83 -19.20
N ASN A 181 3.52 -11.03 -18.08
CA ASN A 181 4.02 -10.58 -16.76
C ASN A 181 5.30 -11.27 -16.31
N ASN A 182 5.57 -12.49 -16.79
CA ASN A 182 6.80 -13.22 -16.51
C ASN A 182 7.92 -12.96 -17.53
N LEU A 183 7.66 -12.24 -18.63
CA LEU A 183 8.60 -12.09 -19.74
C LEU A 183 9.22 -10.68 -19.88
N SER A 184 8.70 -9.63 -19.21
CA SER A 184 9.39 -8.32 -19.19
C SER A 184 9.23 -7.54 -17.87
N PRO A 185 10.10 -7.76 -16.87
CA PRO A 185 10.20 -6.88 -15.69
C PRO A 185 10.79 -5.49 -16.02
N ILE A 186 11.43 -5.30 -17.18
CA ILE A 186 12.21 -4.10 -17.53
C ILE A 186 11.37 -2.93 -18.08
N GLU A 187 10.21 -3.19 -18.70
CA GLU A 187 9.38 -2.13 -19.31
C GLU A 187 8.59 -1.31 -18.27
N ARG A 188 8.29 -1.90 -17.10
CA ARG A 188 7.59 -1.23 -16.00
C ARG A 188 8.44 -0.20 -15.26
N VAL A 189 9.76 -0.40 -15.19
CA VAL A 189 10.68 0.53 -14.53
C VAL A 189 10.87 1.79 -15.38
N ARG A 190 10.97 1.64 -16.71
CA ARG A 190 11.24 2.75 -17.63
C ARG A 190 10.06 3.72 -17.76
N SER A 191 8.84 3.18 -17.85
CA SER A 191 7.60 3.98 -17.96
C SER A 191 7.25 4.73 -16.68
N ALA A 192 7.54 4.17 -15.51
CA ALA A 192 7.35 4.86 -14.23
C ALA A 192 8.34 6.03 -14.06
N GLN A 193 9.60 5.88 -14.50
CA GLN A 193 10.60 6.95 -14.44
C GLN A 193 10.30 8.10 -15.42
N GLU A 194 9.86 7.80 -16.64
CA GLU A 194 9.50 8.81 -17.65
C GLU A 194 8.24 9.61 -17.25
N LEU A 195 7.25 8.97 -16.60
CA LEU A 195 6.05 9.67 -16.11
C LEU A 195 6.36 10.57 -14.90
N THR A 196 7.26 10.15 -14.01
CA THR A 196 7.65 10.95 -12.84
C THR A 196 8.43 12.20 -13.27
N ALA A 197 9.35 12.05 -14.23
CA ALA A 197 10.15 13.17 -14.74
C ALA A 197 9.31 14.24 -15.47
N THR A 198 8.26 13.83 -16.18
CA THR A 198 7.38 14.75 -16.92
C THR A 198 6.43 15.51 -15.99
N VAL A 199 5.88 14.85 -14.97
CA VAL A 199 5.03 15.48 -13.94
C VAL A 199 5.82 16.52 -13.13
N ASP A 200 7.06 16.20 -12.74
CA ASP A 200 7.92 17.13 -12.00
C ASP A 200 8.24 18.40 -12.80
N SER A 201 8.49 18.27 -14.11
CA SER A 201 8.75 19.43 -14.97
C SER A 201 7.52 20.33 -15.17
N ALA A 202 6.33 19.75 -15.37
CA ALA A 202 5.10 20.50 -15.58
C ALA A 202 4.62 21.22 -14.30
N LEU A 203 4.81 20.58 -13.14
CA LEU A 203 4.52 21.19 -11.85
C LEU A 203 5.48 22.35 -11.55
N ARG A 204 6.77 22.17 -11.85
CA ARG A 204 7.79 23.22 -11.69
C ARG A 204 7.52 24.46 -12.53
N ASP A 205 7.14 24.29 -13.80
CA ASP A 205 6.80 25.41 -14.69
C ASP A 205 5.51 26.14 -14.28
N THR A 206 4.57 25.42 -13.67
CA THR A 206 3.32 26.00 -13.17
C THR A 206 3.55 26.80 -11.87
N LEU A 207 4.45 26.30 -11.00
CA LEU A 207 4.81 26.96 -9.74
C LEU A 207 5.69 28.20 -9.95
N LEU A 208 6.53 28.23 -10.99
CA LEU A 208 7.33 29.42 -11.34
C LEU A 208 6.48 30.56 -11.93
N LYS A 209 5.26 30.27 -12.41
CA LYS A 209 4.34 31.26 -13.00
C LYS A 209 3.38 31.90 -11.98
N SER A 210 3.33 31.40 -10.73
CA SER A 210 2.48 32.00 -9.69
C SER A 210 3.20 33.13 -8.94
N PRO A 211 2.69 34.38 -8.97
CA PRO A 211 3.42 35.58 -8.51
C PRO A 211 3.45 35.83 -6.99
N SER A 212 3.11 34.86 -6.13
CA SER A 212 2.94 35.08 -4.68
C SER A 212 4.01 34.45 -3.79
N LEU A 213 5.28 34.38 -4.22
CA LEU A 213 6.36 33.73 -3.45
C LEU A 213 7.66 34.54 -3.34
N ALA A 214 7.61 35.85 -3.57
CA ALA A 214 8.72 36.72 -3.19
C ALA A 214 8.46 37.24 -1.77
N VAL A 215 9.18 36.68 -0.79
CA VAL A 215 9.61 37.25 0.51
C VAL A 215 9.51 36.15 1.60
N ALA A 216 10.61 35.41 1.76
CA ALA A 216 11.07 34.85 3.05
C ALA A 216 12.45 34.21 2.82
N GLY A 217 13.49 34.95 3.17
CA GLY A 217 14.87 34.47 3.11
C GLY A 217 15.18 33.50 4.25
N SER A 218 15.53 32.26 3.91
CA SER A 218 16.70 31.54 4.45
C SER A 218 17.01 30.35 3.52
N ASN A 219 18.29 30.03 3.36
CA ASN A 219 18.87 29.27 2.24
C ASN A 219 18.64 27.74 2.24
N ASP A 220 17.46 27.25 2.63
CA ASP A 220 17.06 25.86 2.35
C ASP A 220 15.79 25.74 1.48
N GLY A 221 15.29 26.87 0.95
CA GLY A 221 14.54 26.94 -0.31
C GLY A 221 13.22 26.17 -0.43
N ASN A 222 12.75 25.48 0.61
CA ASN A 222 11.58 24.61 0.51
C ASN A 222 10.48 25.02 1.49
N LEU A 223 9.68 26.01 1.07
CA LEU A 223 8.44 26.42 1.71
C LEU A 223 7.45 25.25 1.90
N LEU A 224 7.54 24.20 1.06
CA LEU A 224 6.70 23.00 1.23
C LEU A 224 7.02 22.22 2.52
N SER A 225 8.19 22.41 3.14
CA SER A 225 8.53 21.78 4.43
C SER A 225 7.85 22.43 5.65
N TYR A 226 7.20 23.58 5.45
CA TYR A 226 6.43 24.30 6.47
C TYR A 226 4.92 24.20 6.24
N LEU A 227 4.50 23.77 5.04
CA LEU A 227 3.10 23.42 4.82
C LEU A 227 2.78 22.15 5.62
N PRO A 228 1.63 22.07 6.30
CA PRO A 228 1.18 20.81 6.86
C PRO A 228 1.14 19.77 5.74
N SER A 229 1.44 18.50 6.03
CA SER A 229 1.26 17.45 5.02
C SER A 229 -0.23 17.32 4.73
N VAL A 230 -0.71 18.09 3.76
CA VAL A 230 -2.09 17.94 3.28
C VAL A 230 -2.12 16.64 2.49
N GLY A 231 -2.86 15.67 3.02
CA GLY A 231 -3.14 14.45 2.27
C GLY A 231 -3.85 14.76 0.95
N PRO A 232 -3.91 13.82 0.00
CA PRO A 232 -4.78 13.96 -1.15
C PRO A 232 -6.21 14.33 -0.69
N PRO A 233 -6.94 15.17 -1.45
CA PRO A 233 -8.29 15.59 -1.07
C PRO A 233 -9.28 14.43 -1.00
N GLU A 234 -8.94 13.31 -1.63
CA GLU A 234 -9.75 12.09 -1.66
C GLU A 234 -9.20 11.03 -0.70
N ASN A 235 -10.10 10.21 -0.16
CA ASN A 235 -9.72 9.06 0.65
C ASN A 235 -9.08 7.98 -0.24
N ARG A 236 -7.97 7.40 0.20
CA ARG A 236 -7.21 6.43 -0.60
C ARG A 236 -6.61 5.32 0.24
N LEU A 237 -6.52 4.14 -0.37
CA LEU A 237 -5.76 3.01 0.15
C LEU A 237 -4.50 2.82 -0.69
N ILE A 238 -3.35 2.77 -0.02
CA ILE A 238 -2.04 2.57 -0.65
C ILE A 238 -1.39 1.35 -0.04
N VAL A 239 -0.97 0.41 -0.89
CA VAL A 239 -0.25 -0.80 -0.48
C VAL A 239 1.08 -0.83 -1.24
N PRO A 240 2.18 -0.32 -0.66
CA PRO A 240 3.45 -0.13 -1.35
C PRO A 240 4.00 -1.40 -1.99
N LYS A 241 3.99 -2.53 -1.25
CA LYS A 241 4.49 -3.83 -1.73
C LYS A 241 3.79 -4.30 -3.02
N LEU A 242 2.51 -3.96 -3.17
CA LEU A 242 1.72 -4.34 -4.34
C LEU A 242 1.75 -3.28 -5.46
N GLY A 243 2.33 -2.10 -5.21
CA GLY A 243 2.22 -0.94 -6.08
C GLY A 243 0.77 -0.42 -6.20
N LEU A 244 -0.05 -0.67 -5.18
CA LEU A 244 -1.47 -0.36 -5.20
C LEU A 244 -1.71 1.06 -4.66
N ASN A 245 -2.49 1.85 -5.39
CA ASN A 245 -2.92 3.17 -4.96
C ASN A 245 -4.31 3.49 -5.53
N VAL A 246 -5.35 3.29 -4.72
CA VAL A 246 -6.75 3.29 -5.17
C VAL A 246 -7.64 4.19 -4.32
N PRO A 247 -8.73 4.73 -4.89
CA PRO A 247 -9.76 5.41 -4.11
C PRO A 247 -10.35 4.47 -3.05
N LEU A 248 -10.63 5.03 -1.89
CA LEU A 248 -11.37 4.37 -0.82
C LEU A 248 -12.79 4.96 -0.79
N ILE A 249 -13.76 4.17 -1.21
CA ILE A 249 -15.16 4.56 -1.35
C ILE A 249 -15.93 4.11 -0.11
N THR A 250 -16.76 4.98 0.45
CA THR A 250 -17.64 4.64 1.57
C THR A 250 -19.09 4.79 1.08
N PRO A 251 -19.85 3.68 0.94
CA PRO A 251 -21.26 3.75 0.55
C PRO A 251 -22.11 4.41 1.65
N SER A 252 -23.37 4.72 1.31
CA SER A 252 -24.33 5.26 2.28
C SER A 252 -24.55 4.28 3.43
N TYR A 253 -24.76 4.81 4.63
CA TYR A 253 -25.13 4.01 5.80
C TYR A 253 -26.65 3.82 5.90
N GLN A 254 -27.44 4.45 5.03
CA GLN A 254 -28.89 4.49 5.15
C GLN A 254 -29.52 3.10 5.09
N ALA A 255 -29.19 2.31 4.05
CA ALA A 255 -29.70 0.94 3.91
C ALA A 255 -29.30 0.05 5.10
N LEU A 256 -28.13 0.28 5.69
CA LEU A 256 -27.68 -0.45 6.88
C LEU A 256 -28.52 -0.09 8.11
N LEU A 257 -28.84 1.19 8.29
CA LEU A 257 -29.68 1.67 9.41
C LEU A 257 -31.14 1.22 9.27
N GLU A 258 -31.61 1.04 8.04
CA GLU A 258 -32.95 0.53 7.71
C GLU A 258 -33.01 -1.01 7.72
N GLU A 259 -31.89 -1.69 8.00
CA GLU A 259 -31.74 -3.15 7.95
C GLU A 259 -32.11 -3.77 6.58
N ASP A 260 -32.01 -2.99 5.49
CA ASP A 260 -32.19 -3.48 4.12
C ASP A 260 -30.89 -4.09 3.60
N TRP A 261 -30.67 -5.36 3.94
CA TRP A 261 -29.49 -6.12 3.56
C TRP A 261 -29.31 -6.27 2.05
N ALA A 262 -30.40 -6.27 1.28
CA ALA A 262 -30.33 -6.39 -0.17
C ALA A 262 -29.78 -5.09 -0.78
N GLN A 263 -30.25 -3.94 -0.29
CA GLN A 263 -29.75 -2.64 -0.71
C GLN A 263 -28.31 -2.40 -0.23
N VAL A 264 -27.94 -2.81 0.99
CA VAL A 264 -26.55 -2.73 1.47
C VAL A 264 -25.59 -3.47 0.54
N GLU A 265 -25.94 -4.69 0.13
CA GLU A 265 -25.13 -5.45 -0.82
C GLU A 265 -25.04 -4.73 -2.18
N SER A 266 -26.16 -4.21 -2.69
CA SER A 266 -26.19 -3.45 -3.93
C SER A 266 -25.26 -2.23 -3.88
N ASP A 267 -25.33 -1.45 -2.81
CA ASP A 267 -24.52 -0.25 -2.60
C ASP A 267 -23.02 -0.59 -2.54
N ILE A 268 -22.66 -1.69 -1.88
CA ILE A 268 -21.27 -2.18 -1.81
C ILE A 268 -20.80 -2.62 -3.20
N GLN A 269 -21.60 -3.39 -3.95
CA GLN A 269 -21.26 -3.82 -5.30
C GLN A 269 -21.10 -2.64 -6.27
N GLU A 270 -21.93 -1.61 -6.13
CA GLU A 270 -21.78 -0.37 -6.88
C GLU A 270 -20.47 0.35 -6.52
N ALA A 271 -20.20 0.54 -5.23
CA ALA A 271 -19.00 1.22 -4.76
C ALA A 271 -17.69 0.52 -5.19
N LEU A 272 -17.69 -0.82 -5.25
CA LEU A 272 -16.56 -1.62 -5.71
C LEU A 272 -16.18 -1.37 -7.18
N GLN A 273 -17.08 -0.80 -7.99
CA GLN A 273 -16.76 -0.39 -9.37
C GLN A 273 -15.80 0.81 -9.42
N TYR A 274 -15.73 1.58 -8.32
CA TYR A 274 -15.01 2.87 -8.23
C TYR A 274 -13.78 2.83 -7.30
N GLY A 275 -13.55 1.75 -6.56
CA GLY A 275 -12.36 1.62 -5.73
C GLY A 275 -12.41 0.45 -4.75
N ALA A 276 -11.56 0.52 -3.73
CA ALA A 276 -11.72 -0.32 -2.54
C ALA A 276 -12.83 0.27 -1.66
N VAL A 277 -13.60 -0.56 -0.98
CA VAL A 277 -14.77 -0.13 -0.22
C VAL A 277 -14.50 -0.21 1.27
N HIS A 278 -14.61 0.92 1.97
CA HIS A 278 -14.74 0.94 3.42
C HIS A 278 -16.14 0.44 3.78
N TYR A 279 -16.20 -0.67 4.50
CA TYR A 279 -17.47 -1.34 4.78
C TYR A 279 -18.33 -0.49 5.71
N PRO A 280 -19.61 -0.23 5.36
CA PRO A 280 -20.48 0.64 6.14
C PRO A 280 -20.72 0.05 7.54
N GLY A 281 -20.77 0.91 8.54
CA GLY A 281 -20.92 0.55 9.96
C GLY A 281 -19.63 0.13 10.68
N THR A 282 -18.49 0.05 9.98
CA THR A 282 -17.19 -0.28 10.61
C THR A 282 -16.41 0.96 11.01
N ALA A 283 -15.50 0.82 11.98
CA ALA A 283 -14.69 1.92 12.50
C ALA A 283 -13.97 2.68 11.38
N LYS A 284 -13.80 4.00 11.52
CA LYS A 284 -12.94 4.79 10.64
C LYS A 284 -11.48 4.66 11.10
N PRO A 285 -10.48 4.89 10.23
CA PRO A 285 -9.09 4.94 10.64
C PRO A 285 -8.92 5.94 11.81
N GLY A 286 -8.18 5.55 12.84
CA GLY A 286 -8.02 6.34 14.05
C GLY A 286 -9.08 6.16 15.13
N GLN A 287 -10.17 5.43 14.85
CA GLN A 287 -11.19 5.11 15.85
C GLN A 287 -10.92 3.75 16.49
N ALA A 288 -11.45 3.54 17.70
CA ALA A 288 -11.54 2.21 18.28
C ALA A 288 -12.45 1.32 17.42
N GLY A 289 -12.05 0.07 17.25
CA GLY A 289 -12.75 -0.89 16.40
C GLY A 289 -11.91 -1.32 15.20
N ASN A 290 -12.60 -1.92 14.25
CA ASN A 290 -12.02 -2.54 13.08
C ASN A 290 -12.38 -1.75 11.83
N PHE A 291 -11.40 -1.03 11.29
CA PHE A 291 -11.49 -0.39 9.98
C PHE A 291 -11.46 -1.45 8.88
N PHE A 292 -12.61 -1.77 8.33
CA PHE A 292 -12.75 -2.88 7.40
C PHE A 292 -12.84 -2.40 5.95
N VAL A 293 -12.00 -2.96 5.09
CA VAL A 293 -11.97 -2.64 3.67
C VAL A 293 -12.09 -3.91 2.83
N THR A 294 -12.97 -3.87 1.84
CA THR A 294 -13.15 -4.96 0.87
C THR A 294 -12.83 -4.50 -0.55
N GLY A 295 -12.42 -5.43 -1.40
CA GLY A 295 -12.08 -5.18 -2.79
C GLY A 295 -12.15 -6.44 -3.64
N HIS A 296 -12.38 -6.29 -4.94
CA HIS A 296 -12.44 -7.43 -5.86
C HIS A 296 -11.05 -8.06 -6.09
N SER A 297 -10.95 -9.39 -5.99
CA SER A 297 -9.75 -10.14 -6.40
C SER A 297 -9.73 -10.42 -7.90
N SER A 298 -10.91 -10.48 -8.52
CA SER A 298 -11.09 -10.63 -9.96
C SER A 298 -12.57 -10.51 -10.26
N TYR A 299 -12.90 -10.01 -11.44
CA TYR A 299 -14.25 -10.12 -11.98
C TYR A 299 -14.19 -10.59 -13.44
N TYR A 300 -15.31 -11.07 -13.95
CA TYR A 300 -15.41 -11.49 -15.35
C TYR A 300 -14.96 -10.38 -16.33
N PRO A 301 -14.28 -10.73 -17.44
CA PRO A 301 -13.77 -9.77 -18.42
C PRO A 301 -14.84 -8.80 -18.96
N TRP A 302 -16.08 -9.26 -19.11
CA TRP A 302 -17.21 -8.52 -19.70
C TRP A 302 -17.92 -7.54 -18.76
N THR A 303 -17.54 -7.48 -17.48
CA THR A 303 -18.20 -6.56 -16.53
C THR A 303 -17.67 -5.14 -16.69
N THR A 304 -18.28 -4.14 -16.10
CA THR A 304 -17.81 -2.74 -16.11
C THR A 304 -16.92 -2.45 -14.90
N GLY A 305 -16.15 -1.35 -14.91
CA GLY A 305 -15.36 -0.88 -13.76
C GLY A 305 -13.85 -1.07 -13.88
N LYS A 306 -13.10 -0.09 -13.36
CA LYS A 306 -11.62 -0.02 -13.43
C LYS A 306 -10.93 -0.86 -12.34
N TYR A 307 -11.65 -1.22 -11.28
CA TYR A 307 -11.09 -1.79 -10.05
C TYR A 307 -11.44 -3.28 -9.82
N LYS A 308 -11.83 -4.00 -10.87
CA LYS A 308 -12.23 -5.43 -10.82
C LYS A 308 -11.18 -6.38 -10.26
N THR A 309 -9.92 -5.97 -10.23
CA THR A 309 -8.77 -6.78 -9.79
C THR A 309 -7.96 -6.05 -8.72
N VAL A 310 -8.56 -5.06 -8.04
CA VAL A 310 -7.88 -4.19 -7.06
C VAL A 310 -7.12 -4.98 -6.00
N PHE A 311 -7.69 -6.09 -5.53
CA PHE A 311 -7.12 -6.97 -4.52
C PHE A 311 -6.70 -8.34 -5.08
N ALA A 312 -6.50 -8.46 -6.40
CA ALA A 312 -6.04 -9.70 -7.03
C ALA A 312 -4.74 -10.22 -6.41
N ARG A 313 -3.85 -9.31 -6.03
CA ARG A 313 -2.53 -9.59 -5.46
C ARG A 313 -2.49 -9.48 -3.94
N LEU A 314 -3.65 -9.41 -3.27
CA LEU A 314 -3.70 -9.25 -1.82
C LEU A 314 -3.07 -10.44 -1.08
N SER A 315 -3.07 -11.63 -1.70
CA SER A 315 -2.38 -12.83 -1.20
C SER A 315 -0.85 -12.71 -1.16
N GLU A 316 -0.24 -11.71 -1.77
CA GLU A 316 1.22 -11.48 -1.72
C GLU A 316 1.65 -10.68 -0.47
N LEU A 317 0.69 -10.10 0.27
CA LEU A 317 0.95 -9.50 1.57
C LEU A 317 1.18 -10.56 2.63
N GLU A 318 2.18 -10.32 3.47
CA GLU A 318 2.60 -11.17 4.58
C GLU A 318 2.56 -10.39 5.90
N VAL A 319 2.64 -11.10 7.02
CA VAL A 319 2.74 -10.48 8.35
C VAL A 319 3.98 -9.59 8.41
N GLY A 320 3.80 -8.37 8.91
CA GLY A 320 4.84 -7.33 8.96
C GLY A 320 4.83 -6.37 7.78
N ASP A 321 4.14 -6.69 6.68
CA ASP A 321 3.92 -5.71 5.61
C ASP A 321 3.01 -4.58 6.07
N GLU A 322 3.10 -3.44 5.38
CA GLU A 322 2.31 -2.27 5.72
C GLU A 322 1.41 -1.80 4.57
N TYR A 323 0.34 -1.11 4.96
CA TYR A 323 -0.46 -0.30 4.06
C TYR A 323 -0.81 1.04 4.72
N TRP A 324 -1.15 1.99 3.88
CA TRP A 324 -1.44 3.35 4.28
C TRP A 324 -2.84 3.73 3.84
N VAL A 325 -3.55 4.47 4.70
CA VAL A 325 -4.88 4.97 4.43
C VAL A 325 -4.85 6.48 4.57
N TYR A 326 -5.21 7.18 3.50
CA TYR A 326 -5.57 8.59 3.59
C TYR A 326 -7.07 8.67 3.82
N TYR A 327 -7.47 9.28 4.92
CA TYR A 327 -8.87 9.40 5.31
C TYR A 327 -9.13 10.78 5.92
N GLY A 328 -10.03 11.57 5.33
CA GLY A 328 -10.37 12.90 5.85
C GLY A 328 -9.19 13.87 5.90
N GLY A 329 -8.20 13.69 5.02
CA GLY A 329 -6.96 14.49 4.98
C GLY A 329 -5.84 14.01 5.92
N ASP A 330 -6.13 13.09 6.84
CA ASP A 330 -5.13 12.48 7.72
C ASP A 330 -4.53 11.20 7.09
N LYS A 331 -3.30 10.87 7.50
CA LYS A 331 -2.55 9.70 7.04
C LYS A 331 -2.43 8.67 8.16
N HIS A 332 -2.93 7.48 7.92
CA HIS A 332 -2.93 6.36 8.85
C HIS A 332 -2.03 5.24 8.33
N ARG A 333 -1.24 4.63 9.22
CA ARG A 333 -0.35 3.52 8.90
C ARG A 333 -0.86 2.26 9.57
N PHE A 334 -0.94 1.17 8.83
CA PHE A 334 -1.33 -0.14 9.33
C PHE A 334 -0.27 -1.17 9.02
N VAL A 335 0.02 -2.04 9.99
CA VAL A 335 0.97 -3.16 9.85
C VAL A 335 0.22 -4.47 9.99
N VAL A 336 0.34 -5.34 9.00
CA VAL A 336 -0.31 -6.66 8.96
C VAL A 336 0.18 -7.51 10.11
N ARG A 337 -0.77 -8.06 10.88
CA ARG A 337 -0.55 -8.95 12.03
C ARG A 337 -1.01 -10.37 11.78
N GLY A 338 -1.99 -10.57 10.90
CA GLY A 338 -2.55 -11.89 10.62
C GLY A 338 -3.04 -12.01 9.19
N LYS A 339 -3.09 -13.26 8.71
CA LYS A 339 -3.57 -13.65 7.39
C LYS A 339 -4.27 -14.99 7.51
N ARG A 340 -5.53 -15.06 7.08
CA ARG A 340 -6.33 -16.30 7.14
C ARG A 340 -7.36 -16.35 6.03
N GLU A 341 -7.81 -17.55 5.70
CA GLU A 341 -8.97 -17.75 4.84
C GLU A 341 -10.20 -18.15 5.65
N VAL A 342 -11.36 -17.61 5.29
CA VAL A 342 -12.64 -17.88 5.95
C VAL A 342 -13.71 -18.26 4.96
N ARG A 343 -14.82 -18.81 5.46
CA ARG A 343 -16.03 -19.03 4.66
C ARG A 343 -16.72 -17.68 4.39
N PRO A 344 -17.41 -17.51 3.25
CA PRO A 344 -18.16 -16.28 2.97
C PRO A 344 -19.23 -15.94 4.03
N SER A 345 -19.72 -16.95 4.75
CA SER A 345 -20.71 -16.80 5.82
C SER A 345 -20.11 -16.43 7.18
N ASP A 346 -18.78 -16.33 7.30
CA ASP A 346 -18.11 -15.98 8.55
C ASP A 346 -18.12 -14.46 8.75
N VAL A 347 -19.11 -13.97 9.50
CA VAL A 347 -19.28 -12.54 9.79
C VAL A 347 -18.38 -12.02 10.90
N SER A 348 -17.70 -12.90 11.65
CA SER A 348 -16.77 -12.50 12.75
C SER A 348 -15.62 -11.60 12.27
N VAL A 349 -15.35 -11.59 10.97
CA VAL A 349 -14.35 -10.71 10.36
C VAL A 349 -14.70 -9.22 10.48
N LEU A 350 -15.98 -8.90 10.73
CA LEU A 350 -16.51 -7.55 10.90
C LEU A 350 -16.55 -7.08 12.36
N ASP A 351 -16.17 -7.92 13.32
CA ASP A 351 -16.20 -7.61 14.75
C ASP A 351 -15.48 -6.28 15.05
N GLN A 352 -16.05 -5.49 15.96
CA GLN A 352 -15.58 -4.15 16.32
C GLN A 352 -15.07 -4.11 17.77
N PRO A 353 -13.82 -4.55 18.03
CA PRO A 353 -13.26 -4.53 19.39
C PRO A 353 -13.04 -3.09 19.87
N VAL A 354 -13.55 -2.77 21.04
CA VAL A 354 -13.54 -1.40 21.59
C VAL A 354 -12.20 -0.97 22.19
N ASN A 355 -11.29 -1.91 22.40
CA ASN A 355 -9.98 -1.72 23.04
C ASN A 355 -8.82 -1.66 22.04
N GLU A 356 -9.10 -1.79 20.74
CA GLU A 356 -8.07 -1.90 19.70
C GLU A 356 -8.35 -0.95 18.53
N ARG A 357 -7.27 -0.53 17.86
CA ARG A 357 -7.32 0.17 16.56
C ARG A 357 -6.81 -0.80 15.52
N MET A 358 -7.74 -1.57 14.95
CA MET A 358 -7.41 -2.61 13.98
C MET A 358 -7.90 -2.22 12.59
N GLY A 359 -7.27 -2.82 11.58
CA GLY A 359 -7.71 -2.73 10.20
C GLY A 359 -7.80 -4.11 9.57
N THR A 360 -8.75 -4.29 8.67
CA THR A 360 -8.94 -5.54 7.94
C THR A 360 -9.03 -5.28 6.46
N LEU A 361 -8.24 -6.02 5.66
CA LEU A 361 -8.37 -6.08 4.21
C LEU A 361 -8.96 -7.44 3.83
N MET A 362 -10.06 -7.46 3.08
CA MET A 362 -10.72 -8.68 2.64
C MET A 362 -10.88 -8.75 1.12
N THR A 363 -10.69 -9.93 0.54
CA THR A 363 -11.07 -10.22 -0.84
C THR A 363 -11.55 -11.66 -1.04
N CYS A 364 -12.10 -11.99 -2.21
CA CYS A 364 -12.47 -13.36 -2.56
C CYS A 364 -11.23 -14.21 -2.90
N THR A 365 -11.21 -15.47 -2.48
CA THR A 365 -10.12 -16.42 -2.78
C THR A 365 -10.67 -17.83 -3.07
N PRO A 366 -10.02 -18.64 -3.91
CA PRO A 366 -8.95 -18.30 -4.86
C PRO A 366 -9.36 -17.24 -5.90
N ILE A 367 -8.37 -16.58 -6.53
CA ILE A 367 -8.59 -15.61 -7.62
C ILE A 367 -9.46 -16.26 -8.70
N GLY A 368 -10.47 -15.55 -9.19
CA GLY A 368 -11.44 -16.04 -10.16
C GLY A 368 -12.65 -16.75 -9.55
N THR A 369 -12.69 -16.89 -8.22
CA THR A 369 -13.76 -17.60 -7.50
C THR A 369 -14.30 -16.78 -6.33
N THR A 370 -15.42 -17.21 -5.75
CA THR A 370 -16.03 -16.61 -4.55
C THR A 370 -16.16 -17.61 -3.40
N LEU A 371 -15.44 -18.74 -3.47
CA LEU A 371 -15.57 -19.89 -2.56
C LEU A 371 -15.20 -19.55 -1.11
N ARG A 372 -14.18 -18.70 -0.93
CA ARG A 372 -13.66 -18.28 0.36
C ARG A 372 -13.38 -16.79 0.35
N ARG A 373 -13.02 -16.26 1.52
CA ARG A 373 -12.51 -14.91 1.68
C ARG A 373 -11.11 -14.97 2.26
N LEU A 374 -10.16 -14.30 1.61
CA LEU A 374 -8.85 -14.01 2.18
C LEU A 374 -9.00 -12.77 3.06
N VAL A 375 -8.55 -12.86 4.30
CA VAL A 375 -8.65 -11.83 5.33
C VAL A 375 -7.26 -11.54 5.87
N LEU A 376 -6.81 -10.29 5.77
CA LEU A 376 -5.62 -9.80 6.45
C LEU A 376 -6.04 -8.85 7.56
N THR A 377 -5.62 -9.15 8.78
CA THR A 377 -5.79 -8.26 9.93
C THR A 377 -4.51 -7.49 10.17
N ALA A 378 -4.65 -6.22 10.54
CA ALA A 378 -3.57 -5.30 10.77
C ALA A 378 -3.85 -4.43 11.98
N GLN A 379 -2.78 -3.88 12.54
CA GLN A 379 -2.84 -2.95 13.67
C GLN A 379 -2.45 -1.56 13.19
N GLU A 380 -3.18 -0.54 13.66
CA GLU A 380 -2.80 0.84 13.40
C GLU A 380 -1.58 1.23 14.23
N VAL A 381 -0.59 1.84 13.59
CA VAL A 381 0.66 2.27 14.21
C VAL A 381 0.89 3.75 13.93
N ASP A 382 1.70 4.38 14.78
CA ASP A 382 2.15 5.74 14.58
C ASP A 382 2.91 5.85 13.25
N PRO A 383 2.52 6.78 12.36
CA PRO A 383 3.18 6.97 11.07
C PRO A 383 4.69 7.18 11.12
N GLN A 384 5.23 7.74 12.21
CA GLN A 384 6.63 8.13 12.34
C GLN A 384 7.44 7.09 13.10
N THR A 385 6.95 6.69 14.27
CA THR A 385 7.67 5.80 15.19
C THR A 385 7.41 4.32 14.89
N GLY A 386 6.30 3.99 14.22
CA GLY A 386 5.87 2.61 13.97
C GLY A 386 5.39 1.88 15.23
N ILE A 387 5.24 2.58 16.35
CA ILE A 387 4.71 2.05 17.60
C ILE A 387 3.19 1.89 17.46
N ALA A 388 2.64 0.78 17.96
CA ALA A 388 1.20 0.56 17.97
C ALA A 388 0.48 1.66 18.75
N LEU A 389 -0.56 2.24 18.14
CA LEU A 389 -1.33 3.29 18.79
C LEU A 389 -2.43 2.69 19.68
N ALA A 390 -2.51 3.15 20.92
CA ALA A 390 -3.65 2.82 21.77
C ALA A 390 -4.91 3.61 21.37
N VAL A 391 -6.06 3.16 21.87
CA VAL A 391 -7.32 3.87 21.71
C VAL A 391 -7.23 5.24 22.38
N GLY A 392 -7.54 6.29 21.62
CA GLY A 392 -7.48 7.69 22.08
C GLY A 392 -6.12 8.36 21.90
N GLU A 393 -5.07 7.63 21.56
CA GLU A 393 -3.76 8.22 21.25
C GLU A 393 -3.76 8.88 19.85
N LYS A 394 -3.13 10.05 19.75
CA LYS A 394 -2.91 10.71 18.47
C LYS A 394 -1.50 10.41 17.98
N ALA A 395 -1.36 10.28 16.66
CA ALA A 395 -0.04 10.20 16.04
C ALA A 395 0.81 11.41 16.45
N SER A 396 2.08 11.14 16.76
CA SER A 396 3.06 12.19 17.02
C SER A 396 3.17 13.09 15.78
N ARG A 397 2.78 14.36 15.94
CA ARG A 397 3.02 15.40 14.95
C ARG A 397 4.25 16.18 15.42
N PRO A 398 5.34 16.25 14.66
CA PRO A 398 6.45 17.12 14.99
C PRO A 398 5.92 18.55 14.86
N THR A 399 5.62 19.17 16.00
CA THR A 399 5.38 20.60 16.06
C THR A 399 6.72 21.25 15.73
N LYS A 400 6.93 21.59 14.46
CA LYS A 400 8.01 22.51 14.09
C LYS A 400 7.68 23.80 14.82
N SER A 401 8.49 24.17 15.82
CA SER A 401 8.38 25.44 16.54
C SER A 401 8.41 26.56 15.50
N VAL A 402 7.25 27.09 15.16
CA VAL A 402 7.15 28.28 14.33
C VAL A 402 7.49 29.42 15.26
N ARG A 403 8.66 30.03 15.11
CA ARG A 403 9.00 31.27 15.81
C ARG A 403 8.13 32.37 15.22
N PRO A 404 7.14 32.93 15.94
CA PRO A 404 6.23 33.92 15.38
C PRO A 404 6.97 35.16 14.87
N GLN A 405 8.13 35.48 15.47
CA GLN A 405 8.98 36.60 15.03
C GLN A 405 9.65 36.37 13.67
N ALA A 406 9.64 35.14 13.14
CA ALA A 406 10.18 34.82 11.81
C ALA A 406 9.10 34.86 10.71
N LEU A 407 7.85 35.15 11.06
CA LEU A 407 6.79 35.39 10.08
C LEU A 407 6.89 36.84 9.61
N PRO A 408 6.99 37.11 8.30
CA PRO A 408 6.92 38.48 7.79
C PRO A 408 5.53 39.05 8.12
N ILE A 409 5.52 40.20 8.80
CA ILE A 409 4.31 40.96 9.15
C ILE A 409 3.74 41.62 7.90
#